data_AF-A0A951PQY3-F1
#
_entry.id   AF-A0A951PQY3-F1
#
_cell.length_a   1.000
_cell.length_b   1.000
_cell.length_c   1.000
_cell.angle_alpha   90.00
_cell.angle_beta   90.00
_cell.angle_gamma   90.00
#
_symmetry.space_group_name_H-M   'P 1'
#
loop_
_entity.id
_entity.type
_entity.pdbx_description
1 polymer ?
#
loop_
_entity_poly.entity_id
_entity_poly.type
_entity_poly.pdbx_seq_one_letter_code
_entity_poly.pdbx_strand_id
1 'polypeptide(L)'
;MQPEPLQQIMGYYIEDAKKYLQVIEPHLLNLPSTIEDPGIVSELLGATRCGIVGAANLLPINSLHISSIHKIGFCLVDCFTVFQHERRLRVDQKLEDLLMQVFYTLNSLIEQLREPSRLTEAQAKQVMSEIELIREALMAHVNWLVKESRSDNSLEVPRLPDSADDISSLEDLESLIDELLLDSSSA
;
A
#
# COMPACT_ATOMS: atom_id res chain seq x y z
N MET A 1 4.71 22.26 -31.18
CA MET A 1 4.74 23.11 -29.97
C MET A 1 3.62 22.63 -29.07
N GLN A 2 3.91 22.14 -27.87
CA GLN A 2 2.85 21.87 -26.90
C GLN A 2 2.29 23.21 -26.41
N PRO A 3 0.99 23.32 -26.16
CA PRO A 3 0.39 24.59 -25.70
C PRO A 3 1.02 24.99 -24.35
N GLU A 4 1.49 26.24 -24.21
CA GLU A 4 2.16 26.75 -22.99
C GLU A 4 1.44 26.41 -21.66
N PRO A 5 0.09 26.43 -21.58
CA PRO A 5 -0.62 26.03 -20.35
C PRO A 5 -0.37 24.57 -19.93
N LEU A 6 -0.18 23.66 -20.90
CA LEU A 6 0.10 22.25 -20.62
C LEU A 6 1.48 22.09 -19.96
N GLN A 7 2.47 22.84 -20.43
CA GLN A 7 3.82 22.82 -19.87
C GLN A 7 3.85 23.35 -18.43
N GLN A 8 3.05 24.37 -18.13
CA GLN A 8 2.89 24.88 -16.76
C GLN A 8 2.23 23.85 -15.83
N ILE A 9 1.12 23.23 -16.26
CA ILE A 9 0.44 22.20 -15.46
C ILE A 9 1.36 21.01 -15.19
N MET A 10 2.13 20.58 -16.20
CA MET A 10 3.13 19.53 -16.04
C MET A 10 4.23 19.93 -15.06
N GLY A 11 4.72 21.17 -15.13
CA GLY A 11 5.73 21.69 -14.19
C GLY A 11 5.24 21.64 -12.75
N TYR A 12 4.02 22.13 -12.47
CA TYR A 12 3.43 22.07 -11.13
C TYR A 12 3.24 20.63 -10.64
N TYR A 13 2.75 19.73 -11.49
CA TYR A 13 2.61 18.32 -11.13
C TYR A 13 3.96 17.69 -10.76
N ILE A 14 5.01 17.92 -11.56
CA ILE A 14 6.33 17.36 -11.31
C ILE A 14 6.89 17.87 -9.99
N GLU A 15 6.78 19.18 -9.72
CA GLU A 15 7.26 19.75 -8.46
C GLU A 15 6.52 19.18 -7.25
N ASP A 16 5.21 19.06 -7.32
CA ASP A 16 4.42 18.50 -6.21
C ASP A 16 4.66 17.01 -6.04
N ALA A 17 4.70 16.22 -7.12
CA ALA A 17 5.04 14.81 -7.07
C ALA A 17 6.43 14.58 -6.45
N LYS A 18 7.41 15.43 -6.76
CA LYS A 18 8.73 15.36 -6.13
C LYS A 18 8.73 15.70 -4.65
N LYS A 19 7.90 16.64 -4.19
CA LYS A 19 7.75 16.91 -2.74
C LYS A 19 7.23 15.66 -2.02
N TYR A 20 6.23 14.98 -2.59
CA TYR A 20 5.73 13.73 -2.02
C TYR A 20 6.80 12.64 -2.02
N LEU A 21 7.56 12.48 -3.11
CA LEU A 21 8.66 11.50 -3.17
C LEU A 21 9.75 11.78 -2.13
N GLN A 22 10.12 13.05 -1.91
CA GLN A 22 11.09 13.44 -0.88
C GLN A 22 10.63 13.11 0.55
N VAL A 23 9.31 13.16 0.80
CA VAL A 23 8.73 12.73 2.07
C VAL A 23 8.71 11.20 2.16
N ILE A 24 8.43 10.48 1.07
CA ILE A 24 8.32 9.01 1.08
C ILE A 24 9.67 8.31 1.22
N GLU A 25 10.73 8.82 0.58
CA GLU A 25 12.08 8.20 0.55
C GLU A 25 12.64 7.80 1.93
N PRO A 26 12.71 8.70 2.94
CA PRO A 26 13.27 8.33 4.25
C PRO A 26 12.45 7.25 4.97
N HIS A 27 11.14 7.21 4.73
CA HIS A 27 10.27 6.19 5.33
C HIS A 27 10.44 4.82 4.65
N LEU A 28 10.71 4.80 3.36
CA LEU A 28 11.07 3.56 2.66
C LEU A 28 12.45 3.04 3.06
N LEU A 29 13.42 3.93 3.33
CA LEU A 29 14.74 3.56 3.84
C LEU A 29 14.70 3.00 5.27
N ASN A 30 13.73 3.42 6.07
CA ASN A 30 13.47 2.88 7.40
C ASN A 30 12.11 2.20 7.46
N LEU A 31 11.90 1.23 6.55
CA LEU A 31 10.64 0.53 6.41
C LEU A 31 10.20 -0.19 7.70
N PRO A 32 11.09 -0.88 8.45
CA PRO A 32 10.70 -1.56 9.69
C PRO A 32 10.05 -0.63 10.71
N SER A 33 10.63 0.54 10.98
CA SER A 33 10.01 1.52 11.89
C SER A 33 8.76 2.17 11.31
N THR A 34 8.70 2.33 9.99
CA THR A 34 7.56 2.95 9.31
C THR A 34 6.31 2.08 9.40
N ILE A 35 6.43 0.77 9.24
CA ILE A 35 5.28 -0.15 9.29
C ILE A 35 4.73 -0.38 10.71
N GLU A 36 5.53 -0.08 11.74
CA GLU A 36 5.11 -0.13 13.14
C GLU A 36 4.11 0.98 13.49
N ASP A 37 4.18 2.12 12.79
CA ASP A 37 3.28 3.26 13.00
C ASP A 37 2.19 3.31 11.89
N PRO A 38 0.94 2.92 12.20
CA PRO A 38 -0.16 2.95 11.23
C PRO A 38 -0.51 4.38 10.77
N GLY A 39 -0.18 5.42 11.54
CA GLY A 39 -0.36 6.81 11.16
C GLY A 39 0.54 7.19 9.99
N ILE A 40 1.83 6.86 10.10
CA ILE A 40 2.82 7.10 9.02
C ILE A 40 2.44 6.32 7.76
N VAL A 41 2.07 5.03 7.88
CA VAL A 41 1.62 4.24 6.73
C VAL A 41 0.40 4.87 6.04
N SER A 42 -0.54 5.41 6.80
CA SER A 42 -1.73 6.10 6.25
C SER A 42 -1.36 7.39 5.53
N GLU A 43 -0.39 8.16 6.04
CA GLU A 43 0.10 9.37 5.37
C GLU A 43 0.80 9.03 4.04
N LEU A 44 1.66 8.01 4.03
CA LEU A 44 2.33 7.54 2.81
C LEU A 44 1.34 7.01 1.76
N LEU A 45 0.30 6.31 2.22
CA LEU A 45 -0.80 5.87 1.37
C LEU A 45 -1.53 7.06 0.75
N GLY A 46 -1.82 8.11 1.53
CA GLY A 46 -2.44 9.34 1.07
C GLY A 46 -1.57 10.11 0.07
N ALA A 47 -0.29 10.33 0.38
CA ALA A 47 0.68 10.99 -0.48
C ALA A 47 0.82 10.29 -1.84
N THR A 48 0.88 8.97 -1.82
CA THR A 48 1.01 8.17 -3.04
C THR A 48 -0.30 8.14 -3.83
N ARG A 49 -1.41 7.79 -3.19
CA ARG A 49 -2.71 7.58 -3.85
C ARG A 49 -3.36 8.88 -4.30
N CYS A 50 -3.49 9.86 -3.41
CA CYS A 50 -4.15 11.14 -3.70
C CYS A 50 -3.20 12.10 -4.41
N GLY A 51 -1.94 12.18 -3.96
CA GLY A 51 -0.93 13.07 -4.53
C GLY A 51 -0.43 12.58 -5.87
N ILE A 52 0.43 11.56 -5.88
CA ILE A 52 1.17 11.14 -7.08
C ILE A 52 0.26 10.53 -8.15
N VAL A 53 -0.56 9.53 -7.77
CA VAL A 53 -1.45 8.82 -8.69
C VAL A 53 -2.68 9.67 -9.04
N GLY A 54 -3.30 10.30 -8.05
CA GLY A 54 -4.46 11.17 -8.25
C GLY A 54 -4.17 12.34 -9.18
N ALA A 55 -3.08 13.08 -8.95
CA ALA A 55 -2.73 14.23 -9.77
C ALA A 55 -2.26 13.86 -11.19
N ALA A 56 -1.74 12.65 -11.40
CA ALA A 56 -1.37 12.17 -12.75
C ALA A 56 -2.58 12.06 -13.69
N ASN A 57 -3.77 11.75 -13.17
CA ASN A 57 -5.02 11.70 -13.95
C ASN A 57 -5.42 13.06 -14.54
N LEU A 58 -4.92 14.16 -13.97
CA LEU A 58 -5.26 15.52 -14.40
C LEU A 58 -4.38 16.00 -15.57
N LEU A 59 -3.37 15.22 -15.98
CA LEU A 59 -2.43 15.60 -17.03
C LEU A 59 -2.99 15.29 -18.44
N PRO A 60 -3.08 16.28 -19.34
CA PRO A 60 -3.47 16.08 -20.75
C PRO A 60 -2.32 15.54 -21.64
N ILE A 61 -1.64 14.46 -21.22
CA ILE A 61 -0.47 13.90 -21.94
C ILE A 61 -0.70 12.45 -22.41
N ASN A 62 0.30 11.85 -23.05
CA ASN A 62 0.23 10.49 -23.61
C ASN A 62 -0.30 9.49 -22.57
N SER A 63 -1.41 8.84 -22.92
CA SER A 63 -2.09 7.85 -22.09
C SER A 63 -1.17 6.74 -21.60
N LEU A 64 -0.17 6.34 -22.39
CA LEU A 64 0.73 5.24 -22.02
C LEU A 64 1.73 5.63 -20.92
N HIS A 65 2.22 6.88 -20.91
CA HIS A 65 3.12 7.37 -19.86
C HIS A 65 2.38 7.55 -18.53
N ILE A 66 1.19 8.16 -18.58
CA ILE A 66 0.31 8.28 -17.41
C ILE A 66 -0.02 6.88 -16.87
N SER A 67 -0.32 5.93 -17.76
CA SER A 67 -0.58 4.53 -17.38
C SER A 67 0.62 3.88 -16.68
N SER A 68 1.85 4.23 -17.08
CA SER A 68 3.08 3.76 -16.44
C SER A 68 3.21 4.29 -15.01
N ILE A 69 3.00 5.61 -14.83
CA ILE A 69 2.99 6.26 -13.51
C ILE A 69 1.89 5.68 -12.62
N HIS A 70 0.69 5.46 -13.16
CA HIS A 70 -0.40 4.84 -12.42
C HIS A 70 -0.04 3.42 -11.99
N LYS A 71 0.46 2.57 -12.90
CA LYS A 71 0.80 1.18 -12.56
C LYS A 71 1.83 1.10 -11.43
N ILE A 72 2.93 1.85 -11.54
CA ILE A 72 3.97 1.82 -10.52
C ILE A 72 3.51 2.47 -9.21
N GLY A 73 2.71 3.53 -9.28
CA GLY A 73 2.12 4.17 -8.11
C GLY A 73 1.11 3.27 -7.39
N PHE A 74 0.26 2.56 -8.14
CA PHE A 74 -0.64 1.56 -7.57
C PHE A 74 0.12 0.40 -6.91
N CYS A 75 1.29 0.03 -7.43
CA CYS A 75 2.15 -0.96 -6.78
C CYS A 75 2.57 -0.53 -5.36
N LEU A 76 2.96 0.74 -5.17
CA LEU A 76 3.25 1.29 -3.84
C LEU A 76 1.99 1.34 -2.96
N VAL A 77 0.86 1.75 -3.54
CA VAL A 77 -0.43 1.80 -2.84
C VAL A 77 -0.85 0.42 -2.34
N ASP A 78 -0.70 -0.62 -3.14
CA ASP A 78 -1.03 -2.00 -2.77
C ASP A 78 -0.13 -2.46 -1.61
N CYS A 79 1.17 -2.16 -1.66
CA CYS A 79 2.11 -2.50 -0.58
C CYS A 79 1.76 -1.78 0.73
N PHE A 80 1.54 -0.47 0.71
CA PHE A 80 1.15 0.28 1.91
C PHE A 80 -0.21 -0.17 2.45
N THR A 81 -1.13 -0.58 1.56
CA THR A 81 -2.39 -1.19 1.98
C THR A 81 -2.13 -2.49 2.73
N VAL A 82 -1.25 -3.37 2.25
CA VAL A 82 -0.88 -4.59 2.98
C VAL A 82 -0.28 -4.25 4.35
N PHE A 83 0.66 -3.31 4.44
CA PHE A 83 1.29 -2.92 5.71
C PHE A 83 0.28 -2.37 6.72
N GLN A 84 -0.74 -1.65 6.25
CA GLN A 84 -1.82 -1.14 7.10
C GLN A 84 -2.65 -2.26 7.73
N HIS A 85 -2.86 -3.37 7.02
CA HIS A 85 -3.67 -4.50 7.49
C HIS A 85 -2.85 -5.54 8.28
N GLU A 86 -1.57 -5.72 7.94
CA GLU A 86 -0.72 -6.79 8.47
C GLU A 86 0.28 -6.26 9.49
N ARG A 87 -0.18 -6.07 10.74
CA ARG A 87 0.62 -5.46 11.84
C ARG A 87 1.85 -6.23 12.33
N ARG A 88 2.06 -7.47 11.85
CA ARG A 88 3.21 -8.33 12.23
C ARG A 88 4.05 -8.74 11.02
N LEU A 89 3.98 -7.98 9.93
CA LEU A 89 4.78 -8.28 8.76
C LEU A 89 6.26 -8.04 9.07
N ARG A 90 7.08 -9.10 8.99
CA ARG A 90 8.53 -8.96 9.11
C ARG A 90 9.08 -8.46 7.78
N VAL A 91 9.63 -7.25 7.80
CA VAL A 91 10.35 -6.70 6.65
C VAL A 91 11.66 -7.47 6.48
N ASP A 92 11.93 -7.90 5.26
CA ASP A 92 13.23 -8.44 4.87
C ASP A 92 13.93 -7.51 3.87
N GLN A 93 15.24 -7.70 3.71
CA GLN A 93 16.05 -6.88 2.80
C GLN A 93 15.51 -6.90 1.37
N LYS A 94 14.96 -8.04 0.93
CA LYS A 94 14.42 -8.18 -0.41
C LYS A 94 13.18 -7.32 -0.64
N LEU A 95 12.30 -7.20 0.35
CA LEU A 95 11.15 -6.30 0.29
C LEU A 95 11.60 -4.84 0.19
N GLU A 96 12.59 -4.44 0.98
CA GLU A 96 13.16 -3.08 0.94
C GLU A 96 13.76 -2.79 -0.44
N ASP A 97 14.59 -3.69 -0.98
CA ASP A 97 15.22 -3.53 -2.30
C ASP A 97 14.17 -3.38 -3.42
N LEU A 98 13.12 -4.20 -3.39
CA LEU A 98 12.04 -4.16 -4.38
C LEU A 98 11.21 -2.87 -4.25
N LEU A 99 10.90 -2.41 -3.04
CA LEU A 99 10.19 -1.15 -2.83
C LEU A 99 11.03 0.06 -3.26
N MET A 100 12.32 0.06 -2.96
CA MET A 100 13.24 1.09 -3.42
C MET A 100 13.34 1.10 -4.95
N GLN A 101 13.37 -0.07 -5.59
CA GLN A 101 13.33 -0.18 -7.05
C GLN A 101 12.05 0.43 -7.63
N VAL A 102 10.89 0.15 -7.04
CA VAL A 102 9.60 0.75 -7.42
C VAL A 102 9.64 2.27 -7.27
N PHE A 103 10.14 2.76 -6.13
CA PHE A 103 10.27 4.19 -5.84
C PHE A 103 11.16 4.92 -6.86
N TYR A 104 12.36 4.39 -7.13
CA TYR A 104 13.28 5.00 -8.09
C TYR A 104 12.75 4.94 -9.53
N THR A 105 12.02 3.88 -9.88
CA THR A 105 11.34 3.77 -11.17
C THR A 105 10.27 4.87 -11.29
N LEU A 106 9.43 5.06 -10.27
CA LEU A 106 8.43 6.13 -10.24
C LEU A 106 9.06 7.52 -10.33
N ASN A 107 10.13 7.78 -9.56
CA ASN A 107 10.86 9.05 -9.62
C ASN A 107 11.44 9.31 -11.02
N SER A 108 12.02 8.29 -11.66
CA SER A 108 12.52 8.40 -13.04
C SER A 108 11.40 8.75 -14.02
N LEU A 109 10.22 8.13 -13.89
CA LEU A 109 9.09 8.41 -14.77
C LEU A 109 8.55 9.83 -14.61
N ILE A 110 8.57 10.37 -13.40
CA ILE A 110 8.21 11.76 -13.12
C ILE A 110 9.26 12.72 -13.69
N GLU A 111 10.56 12.42 -13.57
CA GLU A 111 11.61 13.25 -14.17
C GLU A 111 11.55 13.26 -15.70
N GLN A 112 11.22 12.14 -16.31
CA GLN A 112 11.07 12.06 -17.77
C GLN A 112 9.95 12.95 -18.31
N LEU A 113 8.97 13.34 -17.48
CA LEU A 113 7.95 14.33 -17.86
C LEU A 113 8.53 15.73 -18.13
N ARG A 114 9.73 16.04 -17.63
CA ARG A 114 10.43 17.31 -17.91
C ARG A 114 10.93 17.38 -19.36
N GLU A 115 11.21 16.23 -19.97
CA GLU A 115 11.72 16.10 -21.34
C GLU A 115 10.77 15.24 -22.19
N PRO A 116 9.53 15.70 -22.45
CA PRO A 116 8.53 14.89 -23.14
C PRO A 116 8.91 14.51 -24.58
N SER A 117 9.89 15.21 -25.18
CA SER A 117 10.48 14.86 -26.48
C SER A 117 11.24 13.53 -26.48
N ARG A 118 11.65 13.02 -25.30
CA ARG A 118 12.32 11.73 -25.14
C ARG A 118 11.36 10.57 -24.86
N LEU A 119 10.05 10.83 -24.85
CA LEU A 119 9.02 9.83 -24.56
C LEU A 119 8.47 9.23 -25.85
N THR A 120 9.21 8.30 -26.44
CA THR A 120 8.67 7.52 -27.56
C THR A 120 7.71 6.44 -27.06
N GLU A 121 6.73 6.06 -27.88
CA GLU A 121 5.79 4.98 -27.56
C GLU A 121 6.52 3.64 -27.30
N ALA A 122 7.63 3.39 -27.98
CA ALA A 122 8.46 2.20 -27.79
C ALA A 122 9.11 2.17 -26.39
N GLN A 123 9.65 3.30 -25.93
CA GLN A 123 10.21 3.39 -24.57
C GLN A 123 9.13 3.25 -23.50
N ALA A 124 7.96 3.85 -23.72
CA ALA A 124 6.83 3.70 -22.80
C ALA A 124 6.35 2.23 -22.71
N LYS A 125 6.34 1.48 -23.82
CA LYS A 125 6.03 0.03 -23.81
C LYS A 125 7.09 -0.78 -23.04
N GLN A 126 8.36 -0.48 -23.26
CA GLN A 126 9.46 -1.14 -22.56
C GLN A 126 9.36 -0.94 -21.04
N VAL A 127 9.18 0.31 -20.63
CA VAL A 127 8.95 0.71 -19.23
C VAL A 127 7.75 -0.04 -18.64
N MET A 128 6.63 -0.13 -19.37
CA MET A 128 5.44 -0.85 -18.91
C MET A 128 5.70 -2.33 -18.66
N SER A 129 6.52 -2.98 -19.49
CA SER A 129 6.92 -4.37 -19.28
C SER A 129 7.84 -4.53 -18.06
N GLU A 130 8.79 -3.61 -17.86
CA GLU A 130 9.67 -3.61 -16.70
C GLU A 130 8.90 -3.40 -15.39
N ILE A 131 7.96 -2.44 -15.37
CA ILE A 131 7.06 -2.21 -14.23
C ILE A 131 6.25 -3.45 -13.89
N GLU A 132 5.75 -4.17 -14.90
CA GLU A 132 4.96 -5.39 -14.68
C GLU A 132 5.79 -6.48 -13.99
N LEU A 133 7.03 -6.70 -14.44
CA LEU A 133 7.94 -7.67 -13.82
C LEU A 133 8.26 -7.32 -12.37
N ILE A 134 8.54 -6.03 -12.09
CA ILE A 134 8.82 -5.55 -10.74
C ILE A 134 7.59 -5.73 -9.85
N ARG A 135 6.39 -5.37 -10.36
CA ARG A 135 5.13 -5.50 -9.65
C ARG A 135 4.83 -6.95 -9.29
N GLU A 136 4.98 -7.86 -10.26
CA GLU A 136 4.78 -9.30 -10.03
C GLU A 136 5.74 -9.84 -8.98
N ALA A 137 7.03 -9.49 -9.06
CA ALA A 137 8.03 -9.90 -8.09
C ALA A 137 7.73 -9.37 -6.67
N LEU A 138 7.36 -8.09 -6.56
CA LEU A 138 7.04 -7.46 -5.28
C LEU A 138 5.77 -8.06 -4.67
N MET A 139 4.68 -8.17 -5.43
CA MET A 139 3.43 -8.74 -4.91
C MET A 139 3.56 -10.22 -4.57
N ALA A 140 4.33 -10.99 -5.34
CA ALA A 140 4.62 -12.39 -4.98
C ALA A 140 5.37 -12.48 -3.65
N HIS A 141 6.36 -11.61 -3.44
CA HIS A 141 7.17 -11.58 -2.22
C HIS A 141 6.37 -11.11 -1.00
N VAL A 142 5.57 -10.05 -1.14
CA VAL A 142 4.66 -9.56 -0.09
C VAL A 142 3.65 -10.65 0.31
N ASN A 143 3.02 -11.32 -0.67
CA ASN A 143 2.08 -12.40 -0.39
C ASN A 143 2.74 -13.60 0.32
N TRP A 144 4.01 -13.88 0.00
CA TRP A 144 4.77 -14.90 0.70
C TRP A 144 5.03 -14.49 2.15
N LEU A 145 5.45 -13.25 2.41
CA LEU A 145 5.65 -12.73 3.78
C LEU A 145 4.36 -12.76 4.63
N VAL A 146 3.22 -12.41 4.02
CA VAL A 146 1.90 -12.46 4.69
C VAL A 146 1.49 -13.90 5.01
N LYS A 147 1.82 -14.88 4.16
CA LYS A 147 1.57 -16.29 4.45
C LYS A 147 2.46 -16.79 5.58
N GLU A 148 3.75 -16.46 5.52
CA GLU A 148 4.72 -16.85 6.53
C GLU A 148 4.34 -16.32 7.92
N SER A 149 3.93 -15.04 8.01
CA SER A 149 3.51 -14.44 9.28
C SER A 149 2.27 -15.10 9.89
N ARG A 150 1.37 -15.65 9.06
CA ARG A 150 0.19 -16.41 9.50
C ARG A 150 0.53 -17.85 9.89
N SER A 151 1.50 -18.46 9.22
CA SER A 151 1.98 -19.81 9.54
C SER A 151 2.75 -19.86 10.86
N ASP A 152 3.56 -18.85 11.16
CA ASP A 152 4.21 -18.68 12.47
C ASP A 152 3.18 -18.55 13.62
N ASN A 153 1.99 -18.00 13.32
CA ASN A 153 0.90 -17.83 14.28
C ASN A 153 0.08 -19.11 14.53
N SER A 154 0.33 -20.20 13.80
CA SER A 154 -0.37 -21.49 13.96
C SER A 154 0.27 -22.42 15.00
N LEU A 155 1.34 -22.00 15.68
CA LEU A 155 2.01 -22.78 16.72
C LEU A 155 1.60 -22.43 18.16
N GLU A 156 0.75 -21.41 18.37
CA GLU A 156 0.01 -21.24 19.62
C GLU A 156 -1.40 -21.82 19.46
N VAL A 157 -1.50 -23.15 19.56
CA VAL A 157 -2.77 -23.77 19.98
C VAL A 157 -2.92 -23.48 21.47
N PRO A 158 -3.93 -22.72 21.93
CA PRO A 158 -4.32 -22.80 23.33
C PRO A 158 -4.72 -24.26 23.54
N ARG A 159 -3.98 -24.97 24.41
CA ARG A 159 -4.40 -26.30 24.85
C ARG A 159 -5.80 -26.15 25.43
N LEU A 160 -6.81 -26.61 24.67
CA LEU A 160 -8.13 -26.88 25.20
C LEU A 160 -7.96 -27.89 26.36
N PRO A 161 -8.65 -27.70 27.50
CA PRO A 161 -8.66 -28.69 28.56
C PRO A 161 -9.15 -30.03 28.01
N ASP A 162 -8.38 -31.08 28.24
CA ASP A 162 -8.51 -32.43 27.67
C ASP A 162 -9.58 -33.27 28.39
N SER A 163 -10.68 -32.65 28.85
CA SER A 163 -11.71 -33.32 29.63
C SER A 163 -13.11 -32.85 29.26
N ALA A 164 -13.89 -33.77 28.71
CA ALA A 164 -15.28 -33.57 28.28
C ALA A 164 -16.29 -33.62 29.45
N ASP A 165 -15.99 -33.01 30.60
CA ASP A 165 -16.86 -33.09 31.79
C ASP A 165 -17.32 -31.74 32.38
N ASP A 166 -16.88 -30.58 31.88
CA ASP A 166 -17.32 -29.27 32.42
C ASP A 166 -18.12 -28.43 31.42
N ILE A 167 -19.26 -28.99 30.96
CA ILE A 167 -20.41 -28.17 30.54
C ILE A 167 -21.57 -28.56 31.44
N SER A 168 -21.50 -28.12 32.69
CA SER A 168 -22.62 -28.13 33.61
C SER A 168 -23.60 -27.03 33.20
N SER A 169 -24.62 -27.46 32.46
CA SER A 169 -26.00 -26.93 32.44
C SER A 169 -26.29 -25.64 31.67
N LEU A 170 -27.14 -25.81 30.65
CA LEU A 170 -27.88 -24.77 29.90
C LEU A 170 -28.86 -23.94 30.76
N GLU A 171 -28.98 -24.21 32.07
CA GLU A 171 -29.82 -23.43 33.00
C GLU A 171 -29.26 -22.03 33.28
N ASP A 172 -27.94 -21.82 33.18
CA ASP A 172 -27.33 -20.52 33.47
C ASP A 172 -27.54 -19.48 32.35
N LEU A 173 -27.92 -19.92 31.14
CA LEU A 173 -28.12 -19.02 30.01
C LEU A 173 -29.53 -18.40 29.99
N GLU A 174 -30.54 -19.07 30.55
CA GLU A 174 -31.90 -18.53 30.65
C GLU A 174 -32.02 -17.49 31.78
N SER A 175 -31.29 -17.66 32.89
CA SER A 175 -31.28 -16.69 33.99
C SER A 175 -30.71 -15.32 33.58
N LEU A 176 -29.78 -15.28 32.62
CA LEU A 176 -29.16 -14.04 32.12
C LEU A 176 -30.06 -13.28 31.13
N ILE A 177 -31.05 -13.95 30.53
CA ILE A 177 -31.99 -13.33 29.59
C ILE A 177 -33.14 -12.63 30.35
N ASP A 178 -33.58 -13.20 31.48
CA ASP A 178 -34.63 -12.60 32.30
C ASP A 178 -34.18 -11.34 33.06
N GLU A 179 -32.88 -11.22 33.39
CA GLU A 179 -32.33 -10.04 34.07
C GLU A 179 -32.21 -8.81 33.15
N LEU A 180 -32.08 -9.00 31.83
CA LEU A 180 -31.99 -7.91 30.85
C LEU A 180 -33.36 -7.36 30.39
N LEU A 181 -34.47 -8.06 30.69
CA LEU A 181 -35.82 -7.62 30.32
C LEU A 181 -36.50 -6.75 31.39
N LEU A 182 -36.01 -6.75 32.64
CA LEU A 182 -36.59 -5.95 33.73
C LEU A 182 -36.13 -4.49 33.77
N ASP A 183 -34.94 -4.16 33.23
CA ASP A 183 -34.40 -2.79 33.25
C ASP A 183 -34.98 -1.87 32.16
N SER A 184 -35.85 -2.38 31.27
CA SER A 184 -36.54 -1.56 30.26
C SER A 184 -37.90 -1.01 30.71
N SER A 185 -38.30 -1.22 31.97
CA SER A 185 -39.54 -0.67 32.51
C SER A 185 -39.38 -0.13 33.93
N SER A 186 -38.56 0.91 34.12
CA SER A 186 -38.81 1.95 35.13
C SER A 186 -37.76 3.07 35.09
N ALA A 187 -37.96 4.05 34.20
CA ALA A 187 -37.92 5.50 34.48
C ALA A 187 -38.03 6.30 33.18
#